data_AF-A0A1V5LC16-F1
#
_entry.id   AF-A0A1V5LC16-F1
#
_cell.length_a   1.000
_cell.length_b   1.000
_cell.length_c   1.000
_cell.angle_alpha   90.00
_cell.angle_beta   90.00
_cell.angle_gamma   90.00
#
_symmetry.space_group_name_H-M   'P 1'
#
loop_
_entity.id
_entity.type
_entity.pdbx_description
1 polymer ?
#
loop_
_entity_poly.entity_id
_entity_poly.type
_entity_poly.pdbx_seq_one_letter_code
_entity_poly.pdbx_strand_id
1 'polypeptide(L)'
;MKQIYLTIDDAPSSDFLNKVKLLKDNEIPAVFFARGDRLDNDKAIEEVSKAILDGFVIGNHLYSHTRVSTLSFEVVKEEIIKTDKLIEQAYKRAGVEQKQKYLRFPYLDRGCGALPVDKNKTPLEYQEKIKEAMGLIQITSPLSEADEKLIEHKNKIQELLKSLGYSQPLFDGVNYDWFKNSEFYTGFDVNMTMATGDSNLLPKYRYKGVTINDIFKGIDENFAKDINSAEIIIMHDYDQEGMDEIFKTIINHLKNKVKFI
;
A
#
# COMPACT_ATOMS: atom_id res chain seq x y z
N MET A 1 22.32 -6.86 4.53
CA MET A 1 21.41 -6.03 3.72
C MET A 1 20.07 -5.96 4.42
N LYS A 2 19.43 -4.80 4.45
CA LYS A 2 18.08 -4.64 4.97
C LYS A 2 17.11 -5.53 4.18
N GLN A 3 16.18 -6.18 4.85
CA GLN A 3 15.13 -6.97 4.17
C GLN A 3 13.91 -6.09 3.96
N ILE A 4 13.26 -6.19 2.79
CA ILE A 4 12.06 -5.41 2.50
C ILE A 4 11.00 -6.25 1.78
N TYR A 5 9.74 -6.02 2.16
CA TYR A 5 8.56 -6.37 1.39
C TYR A 5 8.20 -5.18 0.51
N LEU A 6 8.31 -5.34 -0.82
CA LEU A 6 7.90 -4.32 -1.77
C LEU A 6 6.38 -4.38 -1.97
N THR A 7 5.70 -3.29 -1.66
CA THR A 7 4.26 -3.15 -1.93
C THR A 7 4.00 -1.92 -2.79
N ILE A 8 3.12 -2.06 -3.78
CA ILE A 8 2.90 -1.08 -4.83
C ILE A 8 1.41 -0.77 -4.91
N ASP A 9 1.03 0.44 -4.54
CA ASP A 9 -0.36 0.89 -4.58
C ASP A 9 -0.74 1.42 -5.98
N ASP A 10 -2.02 1.72 -6.19
CA ASP A 10 -2.57 2.34 -7.40
C ASP A 10 -2.56 1.52 -8.71
N ALA A 11 -2.29 0.22 -8.67
CA ALA A 11 -2.24 -0.59 -9.90
C ALA A 11 -3.63 -0.81 -10.55
N PRO A 12 -3.73 -1.15 -11.85
CA PRO A 12 -2.68 -1.00 -12.87
C PRO A 12 -2.67 0.41 -13.50
N SER A 13 -1.48 0.94 -13.79
CA SER A 13 -1.29 2.12 -14.65
C SER A 13 -1.16 1.74 -16.14
N SER A 14 -1.08 2.75 -17.02
CA SER A 14 -0.84 2.52 -18.45
C SER A 14 0.52 1.86 -18.77
N ASP A 15 1.50 1.95 -17.86
CA ASP A 15 2.83 1.34 -17.97
C ASP A 15 2.99 0.07 -17.11
N PHE A 16 1.89 -0.43 -16.54
CA PHE A 16 1.89 -1.52 -15.56
C PHE A 16 2.72 -2.74 -16.00
N LEU A 17 2.52 -3.24 -17.23
CA LEU A 17 3.26 -4.42 -17.70
C LEU A 17 4.77 -4.21 -17.82
N ASN A 18 5.24 -2.99 -18.11
CA ASN A 18 6.68 -2.70 -18.17
C ASN A 18 7.28 -2.70 -16.77
N LYS A 19 6.56 -2.21 -15.76
CA LYS A 19 6.96 -2.27 -14.35
C LYS A 19 6.96 -3.70 -13.83
N VAL A 20 5.93 -4.50 -14.15
CA VAL A 20 5.89 -5.94 -13.86
C VAL A 20 7.08 -6.66 -14.48
N LYS A 21 7.38 -6.38 -15.76
CA LYS A 21 8.53 -6.96 -16.45
C LYS A 21 9.85 -6.58 -15.78
N LEU A 22 10.03 -5.31 -15.39
CA LEU A 22 11.20 -4.87 -14.65
C LEU A 22 11.37 -5.68 -13.36
N LEU A 23 10.32 -5.79 -12.53
CA LEU A 23 10.41 -6.53 -11.27
C LEU A 23 10.73 -8.01 -11.51
N LYS A 24 10.07 -8.64 -12.49
CA LYS A 24 10.29 -10.05 -12.86
C LYS A 24 11.72 -10.30 -13.33
N ASP A 25 12.23 -9.50 -14.27
CA ASP A 25 13.58 -9.66 -14.82
C ASP A 25 14.67 -9.48 -13.75
N ASN A 26 14.34 -8.80 -12.65
CA ASN A 26 15.23 -8.58 -11.52
C ASN A 26 14.95 -9.52 -10.33
N GLU A 27 14.03 -10.49 -10.49
CA GLU A 27 13.61 -11.44 -9.46
C GLU A 27 13.11 -10.76 -8.17
N ILE A 28 12.42 -9.63 -8.32
CA ILE A 28 11.90 -8.83 -7.21
C ILE A 28 10.44 -9.23 -6.93
N PRO A 29 10.14 -9.92 -5.82
CA PRO A 29 8.77 -10.16 -5.40
C PRO A 29 8.09 -8.84 -5.01
N ALA A 30 6.79 -8.73 -5.31
CA ALA A 30 5.99 -7.58 -4.90
C ALA A 30 4.52 -7.94 -4.71
N VAL A 31 3.84 -7.14 -3.89
CA VAL A 31 2.37 -7.11 -3.78
C VAL A 31 1.87 -5.83 -4.44
N PHE A 32 0.97 -5.94 -5.42
CA PHE A 32 0.28 -4.81 -6.02
C PHE A 32 -1.10 -4.65 -5.39
N PHE A 33 -1.47 -3.44 -4.98
CA PHE A 33 -2.82 -3.10 -4.54
C PHE A 33 -3.56 -2.42 -5.69
N ALA A 34 -4.56 -3.12 -6.23
CA ALA A 34 -5.27 -2.73 -7.42
C ALA A 34 -6.49 -1.86 -7.12
N ARG A 35 -6.63 -0.76 -7.85
CA ARG A 35 -7.83 0.06 -7.87
C ARG A 35 -8.88 -0.52 -8.78
N GLY A 36 -10.10 -0.63 -8.27
CA GLY A 36 -11.21 -1.17 -9.05
C GLY A 36 -11.52 -0.33 -10.28
N ASP A 37 -11.49 1.00 -10.20
CA ASP A 37 -11.79 1.89 -11.33
C ASP A 37 -10.80 1.76 -12.51
N ARG A 38 -9.53 1.43 -12.23
CA ARG A 38 -8.51 1.15 -13.25
C ARG A 38 -8.59 -0.28 -13.78
N LEU A 39 -9.06 -1.21 -12.95
CA LEU A 39 -9.17 -2.62 -13.28
C LEU A 39 -10.48 -2.97 -14.03
N ASP A 40 -11.51 -2.12 -13.97
CA ASP A 40 -12.85 -2.36 -14.56
C ASP A 40 -12.87 -2.21 -16.11
N ASN A 41 -11.97 -2.92 -16.79
CA ASN A 41 -11.95 -3.10 -18.24
C ASN A 41 -11.15 -4.34 -18.62
N ASP A 42 -11.47 -4.95 -19.78
CA ASP A 42 -10.87 -6.22 -20.20
C ASP A 42 -9.35 -6.16 -20.38
N LYS A 43 -8.81 -5.03 -20.88
CA LYS A 43 -7.37 -4.85 -21.07
C LYS A 43 -6.64 -4.91 -19.72
N ALA A 44 -7.11 -4.17 -18.72
CA ALA A 44 -6.51 -4.16 -17.39
C ALA A 44 -6.59 -5.54 -16.71
N ILE A 45 -7.73 -6.25 -16.82
CA ILE A 45 -7.85 -7.62 -16.28
C ILE A 45 -6.84 -8.56 -16.95
N GLU A 46 -6.66 -8.46 -18.27
CA GLU A 46 -5.65 -9.23 -19.01
C GLU A 46 -4.23 -8.92 -18.52
N GLU A 47 -3.88 -7.64 -18.37
CA GLU A 47 -2.56 -7.22 -17.89
C GLU A 47 -2.27 -7.69 -16.46
N VAL A 48 -3.23 -7.52 -15.55
CA VAL A 48 -3.12 -8.00 -14.16
C VAL A 48 -3.04 -9.52 -14.10
N SER A 49 -3.74 -10.25 -14.98
CA SER A 49 -3.64 -11.71 -15.05
C SER A 49 -2.24 -12.19 -15.44
N LYS A 50 -1.51 -11.44 -16.28
CA LYS A 50 -0.11 -11.73 -16.63
C LYS A 50 0.82 -11.51 -15.44
N ALA A 51 0.59 -10.44 -14.66
CA ALA A 51 1.34 -10.23 -13.42
C ALA A 51 1.11 -11.36 -12.41
N ILE A 52 -0.12 -11.86 -12.28
CA ILE A 52 -0.44 -13.02 -11.43
C ILE A 52 0.30 -14.28 -11.90
N LEU A 53 0.31 -14.56 -13.21
CA LEU A 53 1.07 -15.67 -13.80
C LEU A 53 2.57 -15.56 -13.55
N ASP A 54 3.09 -14.33 -13.50
CA ASP A 54 4.49 -14.04 -13.19
C ASP A 54 4.82 -14.13 -11.69
N GLY A 55 3.84 -14.48 -10.85
CA GLY A 55 4.01 -14.73 -9.43
C GLY A 55 3.75 -13.54 -8.51
N PHE A 56 3.28 -12.42 -9.05
CA PHE A 56 2.91 -11.24 -8.26
C PHE A 56 1.57 -11.43 -7.55
N VAL A 57 1.45 -10.88 -6.34
CA VAL A 57 0.22 -10.92 -5.55
C VAL A 57 -0.59 -9.66 -5.81
N ILE A 58 -1.91 -9.81 -6.01
CA ILE A 58 -2.83 -8.69 -6.24
C ILE A 58 -3.78 -8.56 -5.05
N GLY A 59 -3.70 -7.44 -4.35
CA GLY A 59 -4.59 -7.02 -3.28
C GLY A 59 -5.57 -5.93 -3.73
N ASN A 60 -6.53 -5.63 -2.88
CA ASN A 60 -7.60 -4.66 -3.10
C ASN A 60 -7.20 -3.26 -2.62
N HIS A 61 -7.42 -2.22 -3.43
CA HIS A 61 -7.17 -0.82 -3.10
C HIS A 61 -8.42 0.07 -3.19
N LEU A 62 -9.59 -0.53 -2.95
CA LEU A 62 -10.91 0.07 -3.14
C LEU A 62 -11.19 0.42 -4.61
N TYR A 63 -12.44 0.75 -4.89
CA TYR A 63 -12.86 0.99 -6.27
C TYR A 63 -12.45 2.39 -6.75
N SER A 64 -12.87 3.44 -6.05
CA SER A 64 -12.69 4.83 -6.51
C SER A 64 -11.43 5.53 -5.97
N HIS A 65 -10.66 4.85 -5.10
CA HIS A 65 -9.54 5.46 -4.38
C HIS A 65 -9.97 6.67 -3.50
N THR A 66 -11.17 6.60 -2.91
CA THR A 66 -11.67 7.64 -2.00
C THR A 66 -11.24 7.39 -0.55
N ARG A 67 -11.07 8.48 0.22
CA ARG A 67 -10.79 8.41 1.66
C ARG A 67 -11.96 7.78 2.40
N VAL A 68 -11.72 6.64 3.05
CA VAL A 68 -12.74 5.82 3.69
C VAL A 68 -13.48 6.57 4.80
N SER A 69 -12.81 7.45 5.54
CA SER A 69 -13.46 8.24 6.59
C SER A 69 -14.50 9.23 6.05
N THR A 70 -14.52 9.47 4.74
CA THR A 70 -15.50 10.35 4.09
C THR A 70 -16.68 9.59 3.48
N LEU A 71 -16.60 8.27 3.45
CA LEU A 71 -17.63 7.38 2.92
C LEU A 71 -18.52 6.83 4.04
N SER A 72 -19.73 6.40 3.69
CA SER A 72 -20.54 5.59 4.58
C SER A 72 -20.07 4.12 4.56
N PHE A 73 -20.35 3.38 5.63
CA PHE A 73 -20.01 1.97 5.72
C PHE A 73 -20.52 1.14 4.53
N GLU A 74 -21.76 1.38 4.07
CA GLU A 74 -22.31 0.65 2.92
C GLU A 74 -21.57 0.95 1.62
N VAL A 75 -21.16 2.21 1.40
CA VAL A 75 -20.36 2.55 0.21
C VAL A 75 -18.98 1.88 0.28
N VAL A 76 -18.33 1.88 1.44
CA VAL A 76 -17.04 1.19 1.63
C VAL A 76 -17.18 -0.30 1.33
N LYS A 77 -18.24 -0.94 1.83
CA LYS A 77 -18.55 -2.35 1.56
C LYS A 77 -18.75 -2.62 0.07
N GLU A 78 -19.49 -1.77 -0.63
CA GLU A 78 -19.70 -1.87 -2.07
C GLU A 78 -18.38 -1.73 -2.84
N GLU A 79 -17.52 -0.77 -2.49
CA GLU A 79 -16.21 -0.58 -3.11
C GLU A 79 -15.31 -1.81 -2.95
N ILE A 80 -15.25 -2.37 -1.75
CA ILE A 80 -14.48 -3.57 -1.44
C ILE A 80 -14.97 -4.74 -2.30
N ILE A 81 -16.27 -5.03 -2.26
CA ILE A 81 -16.88 -6.17 -2.97
C ILE A 81 -16.74 -6.01 -4.50
N LYS A 82 -16.91 -4.78 -5.01
CA LYS A 82 -16.78 -4.53 -6.45
C LYS A 82 -15.35 -4.78 -6.92
N THR A 83 -14.35 -4.27 -6.21
CA THR A 83 -12.94 -4.49 -6.55
C THR A 83 -12.54 -5.96 -6.37
N ASP A 84 -13.04 -6.66 -5.36
CA ASP A 84 -12.82 -8.10 -5.18
C ASP A 84 -13.27 -8.91 -6.41
N LYS A 85 -14.46 -8.64 -6.93
CA LYS A 85 -14.96 -9.33 -8.13
C LYS A 85 -14.07 -9.13 -9.35
N LEU A 86 -13.40 -7.98 -9.47
CA LEU A 86 -12.47 -7.70 -10.56
C LEU A 86 -11.15 -8.44 -10.36
N ILE A 87 -10.62 -8.46 -9.13
CA ILE A 87 -9.41 -9.21 -8.78
C ILE A 87 -9.64 -10.71 -8.97
N GLU A 88 -10.77 -11.25 -8.51
CA GLU A 88 -11.17 -12.65 -8.71
C GLU A 88 -11.25 -13.01 -10.21
N GLN A 89 -11.74 -12.10 -11.05
CA GLN A 89 -11.74 -12.27 -12.52
C GLN A 89 -10.31 -12.36 -13.09
N ALA A 90 -9.38 -11.51 -12.61
CA ALA A 90 -7.99 -11.55 -13.05
C ALA A 90 -7.29 -12.86 -12.64
N TYR A 91 -7.49 -13.33 -11.39
CA TYR A 91 -7.00 -14.63 -10.91
C TYR A 91 -7.58 -15.79 -11.71
N LYS A 92 -8.90 -15.76 -11.97
CA LYS A 92 -9.57 -16.76 -12.81
C LYS A 92 -9.02 -16.78 -14.23
N ARG A 93 -8.75 -15.61 -14.83
CA ARG A 93 -8.15 -15.49 -16.16
C ARG A 93 -6.72 -16.04 -16.20
N ALA A 94 -5.95 -15.80 -15.14
CA ALA A 94 -4.63 -16.39 -14.96
C ALA A 94 -4.66 -17.91 -14.71
N GLY A 95 -5.82 -18.49 -14.36
CA GLY A 95 -5.91 -19.90 -13.95
C GLY A 95 -5.19 -20.18 -12.63
N VAL A 96 -5.05 -19.15 -11.77
CA VAL A 96 -4.35 -19.22 -10.48
C VAL A 96 -5.38 -19.02 -9.36
N GLU A 97 -5.33 -19.87 -8.34
CA GLU A 97 -6.17 -19.72 -7.15
C GLU A 97 -5.69 -18.55 -6.29
N GLN A 98 -6.62 -17.65 -5.93
CA GLN A 98 -6.35 -16.60 -4.96
C GLN A 98 -6.35 -17.19 -3.54
N LYS A 99 -5.17 -17.53 -3.03
CA LYS A 99 -5.02 -18.17 -1.71
C LYS A 99 -5.43 -17.29 -0.53
N GLN A 100 -5.25 -15.98 -0.66
CA GLN A 100 -5.51 -15.02 0.41
C GLN A 100 -5.93 -13.68 -0.18
N LYS A 101 -6.85 -13.01 0.51
CA LYS A 101 -7.26 -11.63 0.22
C LYS A 101 -6.48 -10.65 1.08
N TYR A 102 -5.88 -9.67 0.43
CA TYR A 102 -5.20 -8.54 1.08
C TYR A 102 -5.88 -7.25 0.63
N LEU A 103 -5.98 -6.29 1.53
CA LEU A 103 -6.50 -4.96 1.22
C LEU A 103 -5.62 -3.91 1.85
N ARG A 104 -5.34 -2.83 1.13
CA ARG A 104 -4.78 -1.61 1.71
C ARG A 104 -5.72 -0.47 1.38
N PHE A 105 -6.06 0.33 2.38
CA PHE A 105 -6.92 1.48 2.14
C PHE A 105 -6.18 2.63 1.47
N PRO A 106 -6.81 3.35 0.53
CA PRO A 106 -6.30 4.61 -0.01
C PRO A 106 -5.87 5.56 1.11
N TYR A 107 -4.69 6.17 0.95
CA TYR A 107 -4.11 7.08 1.94
C TYR A 107 -3.87 6.47 3.33
N LEU A 108 -3.91 5.14 3.45
CA LEU A 108 -3.94 4.39 4.72
C LEU A 108 -5.13 4.76 5.63
N ASP A 109 -6.11 5.50 5.10
CA ASP A 109 -7.31 5.87 5.83
C ASP A 109 -8.25 4.67 5.87
N ARG A 110 -8.21 3.94 6.97
CA ARG A 110 -9.04 2.78 7.25
C ARG A 110 -10.41 3.09 7.87
N GLY A 111 -10.87 4.33 7.72
CA GLY A 111 -12.13 4.82 8.26
C GLY A 111 -12.00 5.63 9.55
N CYS A 112 -10.78 5.92 10.01
CA CYS A 112 -10.50 6.75 11.18
C CYS A 112 -9.71 8.03 10.87
N GLY A 113 -9.68 8.45 9.60
CA GLY A 113 -9.19 9.77 9.22
C GLY A 113 -7.67 9.87 9.22
N ALA A 114 -7.12 10.96 9.73
CA ALA A 114 -5.70 11.27 9.53
C ALA A 114 -4.75 10.36 10.30
N LEU A 115 -5.10 9.89 11.49
CA LEU A 115 -4.29 8.94 12.25
C LEU A 115 -4.94 7.55 12.12
N PRO A 116 -4.33 6.59 11.42
CA PRO A 116 -4.92 5.28 11.13
C PRO A 116 -4.94 4.30 12.32
N VAL A 117 -5.09 4.82 13.55
CA VAL A 117 -5.22 4.05 14.80
C VAL A 117 -6.13 4.78 15.80
N ASP A 118 -6.73 4.02 16.72
CA ASP A 118 -7.37 4.57 17.92
C ASP A 118 -6.30 5.17 18.86
N LYS A 119 -6.20 6.51 18.86
CA LYS A 119 -5.22 7.24 19.67
C LYS A 119 -5.33 7.01 21.17
N ASN A 120 -6.53 6.68 21.67
CA ASN A 120 -6.74 6.47 23.11
C ASN A 120 -6.27 5.08 23.54
N LYS A 121 -6.13 4.14 22.60
CA LYS A 121 -5.64 2.77 22.84
C LYS A 121 -4.20 2.56 22.41
N THR A 122 -3.63 3.50 21.67
CA THR A 122 -2.28 3.40 21.12
C THR A 122 -1.32 4.26 21.95
N PRO A 123 -0.22 3.72 22.49
CA PRO A 123 0.80 4.51 23.17
C PRO A 123 1.29 5.69 22.33
N LEU A 124 1.55 6.85 22.95
CA LEU A 124 1.97 8.07 22.23
C LEU A 124 3.21 7.83 21.36
N GLU A 125 4.19 7.11 21.87
CA GLU A 125 5.40 6.73 21.13
C GLU A 125 5.07 5.97 19.83
N TYR A 126 4.09 5.06 19.87
CA TYR A 126 3.69 4.31 18.68
C TYR A 126 2.94 5.21 17.69
N GLN A 127 2.14 6.15 18.17
CA GLN A 127 1.49 7.13 17.31
C GLN A 127 2.52 8.00 16.57
N GLU A 128 3.58 8.43 17.25
CA GLU A 128 4.66 9.20 16.62
C GLU A 128 5.40 8.38 15.57
N LYS A 129 5.68 7.10 15.84
CA LYS A 129 6.29 6.19 14.86
C LYS A 129 5.41 5.92 13.65
N ILE A 130 4.11 5.77 13.84
CA ILE A 130 3.15 5.63 12.75
C ILE A 130 3.15 6.90 11.87
N LYS A 131 3.09 8.08 12.49
CA LYS A 131 3.16 9.37 11.76
C LYS A 131 4.48 9.52 11.00
N GLU A 132 5.60 9.12 11.59
CA GLU A 132 6.93 9.09 10.95
C GLU A 132 6.92 8.15 9.73
N ALA A 133 6.44 6.91 9.90
CA ALA A 133 6.37 5.90 8.83
C ALA A 133 5.53 6.35 7.63
N MET A 134 4.36 6.95 7.89
CA MET A 134 3.45 7.45 6.86
C MET A 134 4.01 8.66 6.09
N GLY A 135 4.98 9.39 6.66
CA GLY A 135 5.60 10.55 6.04
C GLY A 135 4.56 11.57 5.52
N LEU A 136 4.59 11.86 4.22
CA LEU A 136 3.68 12.85 3.64
C LEU A 136 2.24 12.39 3.45
N ILE A 137 1.97 11.09 3.49
CA ILE A 137 0.59 10.58 3.50
C ILE A 137 -0.15 11.20 4.68
N GLN A 138 0.53 11.32 5.83
CA GLN A 138 0.04 12.01 7.02
C GLN A 138 -0.07 13.53 6.82
N ILE A 139 1.01 14.18 6.37
CA ILE A 139 1.13 15.65 6.32
C ILE A 139 0.13 16.28 5.33
N THR A 140 -0.22 15.56 4.27
CA THR A 140 -1.18 16.03 3.26
C THR A 140 -2.62 15.63 3.57
N SER A 141 -2.86 14.94 4.69
CA SER A 141 -4.21 14.60 5.10
C SER A 141 -4.96 15.86 5.53
N PRO A 142 -6.07 16.23 4.87
CA PRO A 142 -6.88 17.38 5.26
C PRO A 142 -7.79 17.05 6.46
N LEU A 143 -7.69 15.85 7.02
CA LEU A 143 -8.64 15.30 7.99
C LEU A 143 -8.19 15.55 9.43
N SER A 144 -9.15 15.73 10.32
CA SER A 144 -8.90 15.76 11.75
C SER A 144 -8.60 14.37 12.30
N GLU A 145 -8.16 14.32 13.56
CA GLU A 145 -8.13 13.07 14.32
C GLU A 145 -9.56 12.48 14.45
N ALA A 146 -9.64 11.16 14.58
CA ALA A 146 -10.90 10.43 14.70
C ALA A 146 -11.67 10.85 15.95
N ASP A 147 -12.98 11.09 15.79
CA ASP A 147 -13.92 11.08 16.89
C ASP A 147 -14.46 9.67 17.15
N GLU A 148 -15.32 9.50 18.16
CA GLU A 148 -15.90 8.20 18.51
C GLU A 148 -16.67 7.56 17.34
N LYS A 149 -17.32 8.37 16.49
CA LYS A 149 -18.08 7.87 15.34
C LYS A 149 -17.16 7.28 14.27
N LEU A 150 -16.04 7.94 13.99
CA LEU A 150 -15.04 7.42 13.05
C LEU A 150 -14.34 6.17 13.60
N ILE A 151 -14.11 6.09 14.91
CA ILE A 151 -13.61 4.85 15.53
C ILE A 151 -14.62 3.70 15.38
N GLU A 152 -15.91 3.94 15.63
CA GLU A 152 -16.95 2.94 15.41
C GLU A 152 -17.04 2.53 13.94
N HIS A 153 -16.93 3.49 13.02
CA HIS A 153 -16.93 3.24 11.58
C HIS A 153 -15.78 2.33 11.16
N LYS A 154 -14.54 2.65 11.56
CA LYS A 154 -13.37 1.79 11.37
C LYS A 154 -13.62 0.39 11.91
N ASN A 155 -14.13 0.25 13.14
CA ASN A 155 -14.35 -1.07 13.74
C ASN A 155 -15.34 -1.91 12.95
N LYS A 156 -16.44 -1.33 12.44
CA LYS A 156 -17.38 -2.01 11.55
C LYS A 156 -16.70 -2.48 10.26
N ILE A 157 -15.84 -1.64 9.68
CA ILE A 157 -15.06 -1.99 8.47
C ILE A 157 -14.11 -3.16 8.77
N GLN A 158 -13.40 -3.16 9.90
CA GLN A 158 -12.50 -4.26 10.27
C GLN A 158 -13.25 -5.58 10.46
N GLU A 159 -14.43 -5.58 11.08
CA GLU A 159 -15.27 -6.77 11.19
C GLU A 159 -15.80 -7.24 9.83
N LEU A 160 -16.12 -6.31 8.93
CA LEU A 160 -16.46 -6.65 7.54
C LEU A 160 -15.28 -7.35 6.85
N LEU A 161 -14.07 -6.78 6.91
CA LEU A 161 -12.87 -7.37 6.32
C LEU A 161 -12.64 -8.80 6.82
N LYS A 162 -12.74 -9.00 8.14
CA LYS A 162 -12.67 -10.33 8.77
C LYS A 162 -13.72 -11.28 8.20
N SER A 163 -14.98 -10.84 8.08
CA SER A 163 -16.07 -11.67 7.56
C SER A 163 -15.90 -12.04 6.08
N LEU A 164 -15.19 -11.20 5.32
CA LEU A 164 -14.86 -11.43 3.90
C LEU A 164 -13.57 -12.25 3.72
N GLY A 165 -12.91 -12.65 4.81
CA GLY A 165 -11.71 -13.48 4.80
C GLY A 165 -10.41 -12.73 4.50
N TYR A 166 -10.40 -11.40 4.64
CA TYR A 166 -9.15 -10.64 4.58
C TYR A 166 -8.25 -10.95 5.78
N SER A 167 -6.95 -10.84 5.54
CA SER A 167 -5.93 -10.95 6.58
C SER A 167 -4.72 -10.10 6.20
N GLN A 168 -3.71 -10.09 7.07
CA GLN A 168 -2.39 -9.59 6.73
C GLN A 168 -1.43 -10.75 6.43
N PRO A 169 -0.44 -10.54 5.55
CA PRO A 169 0.73 -11.40 5.50
C PRO A 169 1.40 -11.50 6.87
N LEU A 170 2.10 -12.60 7.13
CA LEU A 170 2.82 -12.77 8.40
C LEU A 170 3.91 -11.70 8.62
N PHE A 171 4.45 -11.16 7.52
CA PHE A 171 5.54 -10.18 7.52
C PHE A 171 6.74 -10.64 8.35
N ASP A 172 7.21 -11.86 8.06
CA ASP A 172 8.35 -12.47 8.73
C ASP A 172 9.56 -11.52 8.74
N GLY A 173 10.14 -11.33 9.92
CA GLY A 173 11.29 -10.44 10.10
C GLY A 173 10.95 -8.97 10.32
N VAL A 174 9.70 -8.52 10.19
CA VAL A 174 9.28 -7.19 10.68
C VAL A 174 9.19 -7.26 12.20
N ASN A 175 10.01 -6.48 12.90
CA ASN A 175 10.25 -6.59 14.34
C ASN A 175 9.90 -5.34 15.16
N TYR A 176 9.32 -4.32 14.53
CA TYR A 176 8.89 -3.12 15.23
C TYR A 176 7.75 -3.38 16.22
N ASP A 177 7.99 -3.10 17.50
CA ASP A 177 6.96 -3.21 18.54
C ASP A 177 5.76 -2.30 18.25
N TRP A 178 6.01 -1.08 17.78
CA TRP A 178 4.95 -0.13 17.43
C TRP A 178 4.07 -0.64 16.29
N PHE A 179 4.61 -1.46 15.38
CA PHE A 179 3.85 -2.06 14.29
C PHE A 179 3.05 -3.26 14.79
N LYS A 180 3.71 -4.21 15.45
CA LYS A 180 3.10 -5.48 15.93
C LYS A 180 2.01 -5.25 16.98
N ASN A 181 2.20 -4.27 17.85
CA ASN A 181 1.33 -4.00 18.99
C ASN A 181 0.36 -2.84 18.75
N SER A 182 0.17 -2.43 17.49
CA SER A 182 -0.86 -1.45 17.11
C SER A 182 -1.80 -2.04 16.07
N GLU A 183 -2.83 -1.27 15.71
CA GLU A 183 -3.81 -1.68 14.71
C GLU A 183 -3.19 -1.85 13.30
N PHE A 184 -1.95 -1.39 13.08
CA PHE A 184 -1.21 -1.63 11.84
C PHE A 184 -1.01 -3.12 11.58
N TYR A 185 -0.78 -3.93 12.60
CA TYR A 185 -0.64 -5.38 12.47
C TYR A 185 -1.84 -6.18 12.97
N THR A 186 -2.57 -5.67 13.98
CA THR A 186 -3.68 -6.43 14.58
C THR A 186 -4.99 -6.34 13.79
N GLY A 187 -5.07 -5.43 12.81
CA GLY A 187 -6.21 -5.32 11.90
C GLY A 187 -6.15 -6.27 10.71
N PHE A 188 -7.16 -6.18 9.83
CA PHE A 188 -7.33 -7.06 8.66
C PHE A 188 -6.91 -6.41 7.33
N ASP A 189 -6.60 -5.11 7.33
CA ASP A 189 -5.95 -4.40 6.23
C ASP A 189 -4.43 -4.34 6.39
N VAL A 190 -3.74 -4.35 5.27
CA VAL A 190 -2.28 -4.30 5.16
C VAL A 190 -1.78 -2.88 5.29
N ASN A 191 -0.96 -2.64 6.30
CA ASN A 191 -0.29 -1.35 6.52
C ASN A 191 1.17 -1.41 6.02
N MET A 192 2.03 -0.59 6.61
CA MET A 192 3.39 -0.33 6.16
C MET A 192 4.26 0.10 7.32
N THR A 193 5.58 0.06 7.09
CA THR A 193 6.57 0.59 8.04
C THR A 193 7.38 1.74 7.46
N MET A 194 7.37 1.89 6.13
CA MET A 194 8.05 3.00 5.45
C MET A 194 7.39 3.37 4.12
N ALA A 195 7.18 4.66 3.88
CA ALA A 195 6.87 5.17 2.54
C ALA A 195 8.17 5.54 1.84
N THR A 196 8.30 5.19 0.56
CA THR A 196 9.45 5.64 -0.24
C THR A 196 9.46 7.16 -0.45
N GLY A 197 8.28 7.79 -0.45
CA GLY A 197 8.13 9.22 -0.70
C GLY A 197 8.10 9.59 -2.18
N ASP A 198 8.02 8.61 -3.09
CA ASP A 198 7.81 8.77 -4.53
C ASP A 198 6.65 9.73 -4.88
N SER A 199 5.58 9.76 -4.07
CA SER A 199 4.46 10.68 -4.19
C SER A 199 4.87 12.16 -4.20
N ASN A 200 6.03 12.53 -3.61
CA ASN A 200 6.59 13.89 -3.69
C ASN A 200 6.94 14.34 -5.10
N LEU A 201 7.30 13.39 -5.95
CA LEU A 201 7.82 13.67 -7.29
C LEU A 201 6.69 13.77 -8.32
N LEU A 202 5.44 13.57 -7.90
CA LEU A 202 4.27 13.79 -8.74
C LEU A 202 4.28 15.21 -9.33
N PRO A 203 3.87 15.39 -10.59
CA PRO A 203 3.89 16.69 -11.27
C PRO A 203 3.25 17.82 -10.46
N LYS A 204 2.13 17.54 -9.78
CA LYS A 204 1.42 18.51 -8.93
C LYS A 204 2.22 19.02 -7.73
N TYR A 205 3.29 18.33 -7.30
CA TYR A 205 4.13 18.72 -6.16
C TYR A 205 5.54 19.18 -6.55
N ARG A 206 5.87 19.25 -7.85
CA ARG A 206 7.18 19.70 -8.35
C ARG A 206 7.61 21.06 -7.78
N TYR A 207 6.66 21.95 -7.48
CA TYR A 207 6.92 23.26 -6.88
C TYR A 207 7.56 23.19 -5.48
N LYS A 208 7.50 22.05 -4.79
CA LYS A 208 8.12 21.86 -3.47
C LYS A 208 9.64 21.64 -3.55
N GLY A 209 10.21 21.50 -4.75
CA GLY A 209 11.66 21.37 -4.95
C GLY A 209 12.28 20.04 -4.50
N VAL A 210 11.46 19.05 -4.14
CA VAL A 210 11.95 17.71 -3.77
C VAL A 210 12.50 17.01 -5.01
N THR A 211 13.70 16.46 -4.91
CA THR A 211 14.38 15.74 -5.98
C THR A 211 14.44 14.23 -5.72
N ILE A 212 14.75 13.45 -6.74
CA ILE A 212 14.97 12.01 -6.59
C ILE A 212 16.12 11.68 -5.62
N ASN A 213 17.14 12.55 -5.53
CA ASN A 213 18.24 12.36 -4.58
C ASN A 213 17.79 12.57 -3.13
N ASP A 214 16.84 13.47 -2.89
CA ASP A 214 16.24 13.64 -1.56
C ASP A 214 15.45 12.39 -1.15
N ILE A 215 14.74 11.77 -2.11
CA ILE A 215 14.07 10.48 -1.91
C ILE A 215 15.07 9.38 -1.56
N PHE A 216 16.17 9.28 -2.31
CA PHE A 216 17.22 8.30 -2.03
C PHE A 216 17.85 8.48 -0.66
N LYS A 217 18.14 9.72 -0.29
CA LYS A 217 18.66 10.06 1.04
C LYS A 217 17.69 9.64 2.14
N GLY A 218 16.39 9.94 1.99
CA GLY A 218 15.37 9.55 2.96
C GLY A 218 15.24 8.04 3.14
N ILE A 219 15.26 7.29 2.03
CA ILE A 219 15.26 5.82 2.04
C ILE A 219 16.51 5.28 2.77
N ASP A 220 17.69 5.76 2.39
CA ASP A 220 18.96 5.30 2.95
C ASP A 220 19.08 5.61 4.46
N GLU A 221 18.65 6.80 4.87
CA GLU A 221 18.60 7.20 6.29
C GLU A 221 17.60 6.35 7.09
N ASN A 222 16.45 6.00 6.51
CA ASN A 222 15.48 5.14 7.18
C ASN A 222 16.04 3.73 7.38
N PHE A 223 16.64 3.13 6.34
CA PHE A 223 17.24 1.80 6.43
C PHE A 223 18.39 1.71 7.45
N ALA A 224 19.02 2.84 7.81
CA ALA A 224 20.06 2.91 8.82
C ALA A 224 19.54 2.95 10.28
N LYS A 225 18.25 3.26 10.52
CA LYS A 225 17.70 3.48 11.88
C LYS A 225 17.56 2.21 12.69
N ASP A 226 17.04 1.14 12.10
CA ASP A 226 16.88 -0.16 12.76
C ASP A 226 17.26 -1.29 11.80
N ILE A 227 18.39 -1.93 12.06
CA ILE A 227 18.92 -3.00 11.20
C ILE A 227 18.32 -4.37 11.52
N ASN A 228 17.56 -4.51 12.60
CA ASN A 228 17.04 -5.79 13.10
C ASN A 228 15.60 -6.10 12.65
N SER A 229 14.93 -5.13 12.01
CA SER A 229 13.61 -5.31 11.42
C SER A 229 13.67 -5.25 9.89
N ALA A 230 12.86 -6.05 9.20
CA ALA A 230 12.50 -5.81 7.80
C ALA A 230 11.60 -4.56 7.68
N GLU A 231 11.48 -4.01 6.47
CA GLU A 231 10.46 -3.00 6.15
C GLU A 231 9.34 -3.56 5.27
N ILE A 232 8.14 -3.02 5.43
CA ILE A 232 7.05 -3.09 4.45
C ILE A 232 7.00 -1.72 3.77
N ILE A 233 7.49 -1.65 2.53
CA ILE A 233 7.66 -0.38 1.84
C ILE A 233 6.50 -0.10 0.90
N ILE A 234 6.03 1.14 0.87
CA ILE A 234 5.04 1.61 -0.11
C ILE A 234 5.73 2.38 -1.24
N MET A 235 5.47 1.93 -2.47
CA MET A 235 5.64 2.64 -3.74
C MET A 235 4.28 2.69 -4.46
N HIS A 236 4.21 3.40 -5.58
CA HIS A 236 2.97 3.53 -6.35
C HIS A 236 3.16 3.25 -7.83
N ASP A 237 2.18 2.58 -8.41
CA ASP A 237 2.01 2.41 -9.84
C ASP A 237 1.29 3.63 -10.45
N TYR A 238 1.98 4.77 -10.42
CA TYR A 238 1.43 6.01 -10.95
C TYR A 238 1.32 6.00 -12.48
N ASP A 239 0.31 6.72 -12.96
CA ASP A 239 -0.04 6.87 -14.38
C ASP A 239 0.33 8.26 -14.93
N GLN A 240 0.99 9.07 -14.09
CA GLN A 240 1.39 10.44 -14.42
C GLN A 240 2.73 10.44 -15.17
N GLU A 241 2.88 11.43 -16.05
CA GLU A 241 4.08 11.63 -16.88
C GLU A 241 5.39 11.61 -16.05
N GLY A 242 6.32 10.75 -16.46
CA GLY A 242 7.65 10.58 -15.86
C GLY A 242 7.69 9.71 -14.61
N MET A 243 6.53 9.27 -14.09
CA MET A 243 6.51 8.40 -12.92
C MET A 243 6.96 6.97 -13.21
N ASP A 244 6.90 6.53 -14.46
CA ASP A 244 7.48 5.26 -14.94
C ASP A 244 9.01 5.25 -14.78
N GLU A 245 9.68 6.32 -15.21
CA GLU A 245 11.13 6.47 -15.04
C GLU A 245 11.53 6.65 -13.58
N ILE A 246 10.73 7.38 -12.79
CA ILE A 246 10.94 7.48 -11.33
C ILE A 246 10.82 6.11 -10.67
N PHE A 247 9.79 5.32 -11.03
CA PHE A 247 9.61 3.97 -10.52
C PHE A 247 10.85 3.10 -10.81
N LYS A 248 11.30 3.05 -12.07
CA LYS A 248 12.51 2.32 -12.48
C LYS A 248 13.74 2.78 -11.69
N THR A 249 13.89 4.09 -11.53
CA THR A 249 15.04 4.70 -10.84
C THR A 249 15.08 4.35 -9.36
N ILE A 250 13.93 4.32 -8.67
CA ILE A 250 13.84 3.88 -7.27
C ILE A 250 14.14 2.38 -7.15
N ILE A 251 13.56 1.53 -8.00
CA ILE A 251 13.85 0.09 -7.99
C ILE A 251 15.35 -0.19 -8.18
N ASN A 252 16.00 0.51 -9.12
CA ASN A 252 17.44 0.38 -9.35
C ASN A 252 18.29 0.82 -8.15
N HIS A 253 17.89 1.88 -7.45
CA HIS A 253 18.54 2.32 -6.21
C HIS A 253 18.42 1.27 -5.11
N LEU A 254 17.26 0.63 -4.98
CA LEU A 254 17.00 -0.40 -3.97
C LEU A 254 17.74 -1.71 -4.28
N LYS A 255 17.79 -2.17 -5.53
CA LYS A 255 18.22 -3.52 -5.93
C LYS A 255 19.58 -3.94 -5.37
N ASN A 256 20.52 -3.02 -5.22
CA ASN A 256 21.87 -3.32 -4.74
C ASN A 256 22.08 -3.08 -3.23
N LYS A 257 21.04 -2.65 -2.51
CA LYS A 257 21.11 -2.23 -1.09
C LYS A 257 20.32 -3.13 -0.15
N VAL A 258 19.26 -3.74 -0.67
CA VAL A 258 18.29 -4.50 0.11
C VAL A 258 18.15 -5.92 -0.41
N LYS A 259 17.60 -6.79 0.42
CA LYS A 259 17.07 -8.09 0.01
C LYS A 259 15.55 -7.97 -0.06
N PHE A 260 14.99 -8.11 -1.25
CA PHE A 260 13.53 -8.26 -1.40
C PHE A 260 13.10 -9.64 -0.90
N ILE A 261 12.03 -9.69 -0.12
CA ILE A 261 11.47 -10.89 0.48
C ILE A 261 9.95 -10.95 0.33
#